data_AF-A0A3P1T1C3-F1
#
_entry.id   AF-A0A3P1T1C3-F1
#
_cell.length_a   1.000
_cell.length_b   1.000
_cell.length_c   1.000
_cell.angle_alpha   90.00
_cell.angle_beta   90.00
_cell.angle_gamma   90.00
#
_symmetry.space_group_name_H-M   'P 1'
#
loop_
_entity.id
_entity.type
_entity.pdbx_description
1 polymer ?
#
loop_
_entity_poly.entity_id
_entity_poly.type
_entity_poly.pdbx_seq_one_letter_code
_entity_poly.pdbx_strand_id
1 'polypeptide(L)'
;MKYFAIVLSVSICFLAACKEEKKSTDIITQKPMVVKKTEPVTMEAINNAEAVKWLGKTYTVEIHRYSDKELPKTRDEYGVEYFDNHIEVKVLRPDGTEFFGRVFNKQSFHEYLDEATIKDGAMLAFRFTEVKNDCLVFVASVGSPDAMSDDYIPLIVTISRMGEINIKRDNCIDEIPGAEESAEERDTDYDESF
;
A
#
# COMPACT_ATOMS: atom_id res chain seq x y z
N MET A 1 37.87 6.99 -91.58
CA MET A 1 39.13 7.75 -91.41
C MET A 1 39.13 8.26 -89.96
N LYS A 2 39.54 7.47 -88.96
CA LYS A 2 40.92 7.15 -88.56
C LYS A 2 41.64 8.36 -87.90
N TYR A 3 41.45 8.48 -86.59
CA TYR A 3 42.46 8.72 -85.52
C TYR A 3 43.33 10.00 -85.46
N PHE A 4 43.34 10.57 -84.24
CA PHE A 4 44.50 10.96 -83.39
C PHE A 4 45.06 12.40 -83.37
N ALA A 5 45.58 12.72 -82.16
CA ALA A 5 46.52 13.78 -81.72
C ALA A 5 45.89 15.12 -81.26
N ILE A 6 45.72 15.37 -79.95
CA ILE A 6 46.69 15.79 -78.89
C ILE A 6 47.23 17.20 -79.11
N VAL A 7 46.85 18.16 -78.24
CA VAL A 7 47.74 19.19 -77.69
C VAL A 7 47.36 19.49 -76.23
N LEU A 8 48.42 19.65 -75.45
CA LEU A 8 48.63 19.76 -74.00
C LEU A 8 48.48 21.22 -73.51
N SER A 9 47.83 21.49 -72.36
CA SER A 9 48.11 22.71 -71.57
C SER A 9 47.80 22.56 -70.07
N VAL A 10 48.79 22.03 -69.34
CA VAL A 10 49.40 22.57 -68.11
C VAL A 10 48.51 23.28 -67.05
N SER A 11 48.55 22.68 -65.85
CA SER A 11 48.49 23.25 -64.49
C SER A 11 47.20 23.90 -63.97
N ILE A 12 46.74 23.40 -62.82
CA ILE A 12 47.04 23.97 -61.51
C ILE A 12 46.75 22.92 -60.42
N CYS A 13 47.72 22.70 -59.54
CA CYS A 13 47.54 21.97 -58.28
C CYS A 13 46.81 22.88 -57.29
N PHE A 14 45.63 22.47 -56.82
CA PHE A 14 45.12 22.91 -55.53
C PHE A 14 44.90 21.70 -54.64
N LEU A 15 45.73 21.62 -53.60
CA LEU A 15 45.59 20.72 -52.47
C LEU A 15 44.32 21.11 -51.71
N ALA A 16 43.22 20.40 -51.94
CA ALA A 16 42.10 20.40 -51.02
C ALA A 16 42.31 19.24 -50.04
N ALA A 17 42.69 19.60 -48.80
CA ALA A 17 42.86 18.69 -47.70
C ALA A 17 41.63 17.78 -47.53
N CYS A 18 41.86 16.46 -47.49
CA CYS A 18 40.93 15.51 -46.90
C CYS A 18 40.63 15.95 -45.47
N LYS A 19 39.44 16.53 -45.27
CA LYS A 19 38.91 16.78 -43.94
C LYS A 19 38.27 15.48 -43.49
N GLU A 20 38.99 14.73 -42.65
CA GLU A 20 38.46 13.58 -41.93
C GLU A 20 37.18 13.94 -41.17
N GLU A 21 36.28 12.97 -41.18
CA GLU A 21 34.97 13.00 -40.56
C GLU A 21 35.04 13.35 -39.08
N LYS A 22 34.25 14.35 -38.65
CA LYS A 22 33.75 14.38 -37.29
C LYS A 22 32.34 13.79 -37.33
N LYS A 23 32.24 12.48 -37.05
CA LYS A 23 30.98 11.89 -36.61
C LYS A 23 30.56 12.65 -35.36
N SER A 24 29.48 13.42 -35.45
CA SER A 24 28.83 13.95 -34.27
C SER A 24 28.31 12.74 -33.51
N THR A 25 28.93 12.45 -32.36
CA THR A 25 28.29 11.63 -31.36
C THR A 25 27.06 12.42 -30.92
N ASP A 26 25.91 12.14 -31.53
CA ASP A 26 24.62 12.49 -30.97
C ASP A 26 24.50 11.71 -29.66
N ILE A 27 25.13 12.23 -28.60
CA ILE A 27 24.76 11.89 -27.25
C ILE A 27 23.39 12.51 -27.09
N ILE A 28 22.35 11.73 -27.40
CA ILE A 28 20.98 11.99 -26.98
C ILE A 28 21.05 12.04 -25.46
N THR A 29 21.38 13.22 -24.94
CA THR A 29 21.25 13.52 -23.53
C THR A 29 19.75 13.53 -23.34
N GLN A 30 19.21 12.41 -22.85
CA GLN A 30 17.83 12.37 -22.41
C GLN A 30 17.68 13.55 -21.45
N LYS A 31 16.93 14.57 -21.88
CA LYS A 31 16.55 15.68 -21.02
C LYS A 31 15.99 15.01 -19.77
N PRO A 32 16.57 15.22 -18.57
CA PRO A 32 16.03 14.61 -17.38
C PRO A 32 14.56 15.01 -17.36
N MET A 33 13.66 14.03 -17.49
CA MET A 33 12.27 14.26 -17.19
C MET A 33 12.31 14.67 -15.73
N VAL A 34 12.15 15.97 -15.50
CA VAL A 34 11.81 16.47 -14.18
C VAL A 34 10.52 15.73 -13.86
N VAL A 35 10.63 14.64 -13.10
CA VAL A 35 9.49 13.95 -12.53
C VAL A 35 8.79 15.06 -11.77
N LYS A 36 7.68 15.56 -12.35
CA LYS A 36 6.88 16.60 -11.74
C LYS A 36 6.57 16.06 -10.36
N LYS A 37 7.11 16.68 -9.32
CA LYS A 37 6.89 16.25 -7.94
C LYS A 37 5.38 16.31 -7.72
N THR A 38 4.72 15.15 -7.79
CA THR A 38 3.31 15.02 -7.48
C THR A 38 3.20 15.34 -6.00
N GLU A 39 2.32 16.27 -5.65
CA GLU A 39 2.06 16.55 -4.23
C GLU A 39 1.56 15.26 -3.56
N PRO A 40 1.93 14.99 -2.30
CA PRO A 40 1.46 13.80 -1.62
C PRO A 40 -0.06 13.74 -1.58
N VAL A 41 -0.61 12.56 -1.84
CA VAL A 41 -2.05 12.31 -1.86
C VAL A 41 -2.59 12.27 -0.42
N THR A 42 -3.81 12.77 -0.23
CA THR A 42 -4.51 12.77 1.06
C THR A 42 -5.61 11.73 1.01
N MET A 43 -5.69 10.85 2.01
CA MET A 43 -6.80 9.90 2.13
C MET A 43 -8.05 10.63 2.64
N GLU A 44 -9.23 10.21 2.19
CA GLU A 44 -10.49 10.82 2.64
C GLU A 44 -10.68 10.69 4.15
N ALA A 45 -11.14 11.76 4.79
CA ALA A 45 -11.49 11.71 6.21
C ALA A 45 -12.74 10.84 6.42
N ILE A 46 -12.78 10.11 7.52
CA ILE A 46 -13.93 9.28 7.90
C ILE A 46 -14.38 9.70 9.29
N ASN A 47 -15.69 9.89 9.46
CA ASN A 47 -16.33 10.13 10.74
C ASN A 47 -17.47 9.13 10.92
N ASN A 48 -17.35 8.27 11.91
CA ASN A 48 -18.37 7.28 12.24
C ASN A 48 -18.72 7.39 13.72
N ALA A 49 -20.00 7.29 14.03
CA ALA A 49 -20.50 7.16 15.39
C ALA A 49 -21.56 6.06 15.41
N GLU A 50 -21.44 5.12 16.35
CA GLU A 50 -22.41 4.04 16.50
C GLU A 50 -22.72 3.73 17.96
N ALA A 51 -23.97 3.32 18.22
CA ALA A 51 -24.43 2.96 19.55
C ALA A 51 -24.18 1.47 19.81
N VAL A 52 -23.49 1.17 20.91
CA VAL A 52 -23.08 -0.19 21.29
C VAL A 52 -23.64 -0.56 22.65
N LYS A 53 -24.25 -1.75 22.78
CA LYS A 53 -24.65 -2.29 24.08
C LYS A 53 -23.45 -2.96 24.75
N TRP A 54 -23.01 -2.43 25.88
CA TRP A 54 -21.86 -2.93 26.64
C TRP A 54 -22.08 -2.74 28.14
N LEU A 55 -21.71 -3.72 28.97
CA LEU A 55 -21.87 -3.68 30.43
C LEU A 55 -23.30 -3.28 30.88
N GLY A 56 -24.31 -3.78 30.17
CA GLY A 56 -25.73 -3.53 30.46
C GLY A 56 -26.23 -2.11 30.15
N LYS A 57 -25.42 -1.27 29.49
CA LYS A 57 -25.78 0.10 29.09
C LYS A 57 -25.47 0.34 27.61
N THR A 58 -25.99 1.42 27.04
CA THR A 58 -25.68 1.84 25.67
C THR A 58 -24.58 2.89 25.68
N TYR A 59 -23.43 2.56 25.11
CA TYR A 59 -22.31 3.47 24.89
C TYR A 59 -22.34 3.98 23.44
N THR A 60 -21.60 5.06 23.17
CA THR A 60 -21.35 5.53 21.81
C THR A 60 -19.88 5.33 21.48
N VAL A 61 -19.59 4.65 20.38
CA VAL A 61 -18.24 4.55 19.82
C VAL A 61 -18.13 5.59 18.71
N GLU A 62 -17.14 6.47 18.79
CA GLU A 62 -16.83 7.46 17.78
C GLU A 62 -15.44 7.20 17.19
N ILE A 63 -15.34 7.22 15.87
CA ILE A 63 -14.09 6.98 15.14
C ILE A 63 -13.93 8.09 14.10
N HIS A 64 -12.80 8.79 14.17
CA HIS A 64 -12.44 9.86 13.24
C HIS A 64 -11.06 9.62 12.65
N ARG A 65 -10.99 9.32 11.34
CA ARG A 65 -9.74 9.26 10.58
C ARG A 65 -9.50 10.58 9.86
N TYR A 66 -8.28 11.10 9.96
CA TYR A 66 -7.84 12.29 9.24
C TYR A 66 -6.36 12.20 8.89
N SER A 67 -5.97 12.77 7.75
CA SER A 67 -4.56 12.82 7.36
C SER A 67 -3.77 13.86 8.16
N ASP A 68 -2.51 13.54 8.42
CA ASP A 68 -1.58 14.38 9.13
C ASP A 68 -0.40 14.77 8.23
N LYS A 69 -0.19 16.08 8.06
CA LYS A 69 0.85 16.61 7.18
C LYS A 69 2.24 16.61 7.79
N GLU A 70 2.32 16.52 9.11
CA GLU A 70 3.55 16.54 9.91
C GLU A 70 4.16 15.14 10.08
N LEU A 71 3.35 14.08 9.90
CA LEU A 71 3.88 12.72 9.88
C LEU A 71 4.80 12.48 8.66
N PRO A 72 5.79 11.55 8.80
CA PRO A 72 6.56 11.06 7.66
C PRO A 72 5.65 10.58 6.53
N LYS A 73 6.06 10.85 5.29
CA LYS A 73 5.30 10.46 4.11
C LYS A 73 5.36 8.95 3.90
N THR A 74 4.24 8.40 3.48
CA THR A 74 4.07 6.99 3.14
C THR A 74 4.10 6.84 1.62
N ARG A 75 4.26 5.62 1.12
CA ARG A 75 4.36 5.35 -0.32
C ARG A 75 3.62 4.09 -0.70
N ASP A 76 3.01 4.09 -1.88
CA ASP A 76 2.53 2.86 -2.51
C ASP A 76 3.67 2.12 -3.25
N GLU A 77 3.35 0.97 -3.86
CA GLU A 77 4.28 0.15 -4.62
C GLU A 77 4.85 0.85 -5.88
N TYR A 78 4.16 1.88 -6.39
CA TYR A 78 4.58 2.68 -7.54
C TYR A 78 5.40 3.92 -7.13
N GLY A 79 5.61 4.13 -5.82
CA GLY A 79 6.38 5.22 -5.26
C GLY A 79 5.61 6.56 -5.16
N VAL A 80 4.29 6.55 -5.35
CA VAL A 80 3.42 7.71 -5.12
C VAL A 80 3.43 8.02 -3.63
N GLU A 81 3.63 9.30 -3.28
CA GLU A 81 3.68 9.74 -1.89
C GLU A 81 2.26 10.01 -1.35
N TYR A 82 2.03 9.66 -0.09
CA TYR A 82 0.79 9.92 0.63
C TYR A 82 1.08 10.58 1.98
N PHE A 83 0.10 11.32 2.50
CA PHE A 83 0.07 11.69 3.91
C PHE A 83 -0.44 10.49 4.74
N ASP A 84 0.26 10.16 5.82
CA ASP A 84 -0.23 9.17 6.80
C ASP A 84 -1.40 9.77 7.61
N ASN A 85 -2.12 8.92 8.35
CA ASN A 85 -3.32 9.30 9.08
C ASN A 85 -3.17 9.10 10.59
N HIS A 86 -3.96 9.89 11.30
CA HIS A 86 -4.38 9.59 12.66
C HIS A 86 -5.80 9.05 12.64
N ILE A 87 -6.11 8.15 13.58
CA ILE A 87 -7.46 7.72 13.89
C ILE A 87 -7.73 7.95 15.37
N GLU A 88 -8.63 8.88 15.65
CA GLU A 88 -9.15 9.12 16.99
C GLU A 88 -10.29 8.15 17.28
N VAL A 89 -10.21 7.45 18.40
CA VAL A 89 -11.23 6.51 18.87
C VAL A 89 -11.69 6.95 20.25
N LYS A 90 -12.99 7.20 20.37
CA LYS A 90 -13.65 7.55 21.63
C LYS A 90 -14.77 6.57 21.95
N VAL A 91 -14.94 6.30 23.23
CA VAL A 91 -16.06 5.54 23.76
C VAL A 91 -16.72 6.39 24.84
N LEU A 92 -17.95 6.80 24.59
CA LEU A 92 -18.72 7.67 25.47
C LEU A 92 -19.74 6.85 26.27
N ARG A 93 -19.87 7.16 27.56
CA ARG A 93 -20.90 6.63 28.46
C ARG A 93 -22.28 7.18 28.08
N PRO A 94 -23.38 6.58 28.57
CA PRO A 94 -24.73 7.09 28.32
C PRO A 94 -24.97 8.55 28.74
N ASP A 95 -24.21 9.04 29.72
CA ASP A 95 -24.28 10.43 30.19
C ASP A 95 -23.40 11.40 29.38
N GLY A 96 -22.77 10.92 28.31
CA GLY A 96 -21.88 11.69 27.44
C GLY A 96 -20.45 11.83 27.96
N THR A 97 -20.12 11.31 29.15
CA THR A 97 -18.74 11.35 29.65
C THR A 97 -17.84 10.35 28.93
N GLU A 98 -16.58 10.71 28.69
CA GLU A 98 -15.63 9.83 28.02
C GLU A 98 -15.23 8.67 28.93
N PHE A 99 -15.48 7.44 28.50
CA PHE A 99 -14.93 6.23 29.12
C PHE A 99 -13.50 5.97 28.63
N PHE A 100 -13.27 6.12 27.34
CA PHE A 100 -11.99 5.89 26.70
C PHE A 100 -11.81 6.89 25.56
N GLY A 101 -10.59 7.39 25.39
CA GLY A 101 -10.18 8.22 24.27
C GLY A 101 -8.73 7.94 23.93
N ARG A 102 -8.44 7.62 22.68
CA ARG A 102 -7.06 7.46 22.20
C ARG A 102 -6.94 7.80 20.72
N VAL A 103 -5.81 8.41 20.37
CA VAL A 103 -5.42 8.63 18.98
C VAL A 103 -4.42 7.54 18.59
N PHE A 104 -4.71 6.85 17.50
CA PHE A 104 -3.87 5.83 16.89
C PHE A 104 -3.24 6.36 15.60
N ASN A 105 -2.02 5.93 15.34
CA ASN A 105 -1.34 6.03 14.05
C ASN A 105 -0.59 4.73 13.80
N LYS A 106 0.05 4.59 12.64
CA LYS A 106 0.84 3.41 12.29
C LYS A 106 1.81 2.99 13.41
N GLN A 107 2.51 3.95 14.04
CA GLN A 107 3.49 3.66 15.10
C GLN A 107 2.86 3.02 16.35
N SER A 108 1.55 3.23 16.58
CA SER A 108 0.81 2.57 17.66
C SER A 108 0.78 1.04 17.53
N PHE A 109 1.07 0.53 16.33
CA PHE A 109 1.04 -0.89 16.00
C PHE A 109 2.43 -1.45 15.66
N HIS A 110 3.51 -0.69 15.86
CA HIS A 110 4.86 -1.04 15.42
C HIS A 110 5.30 -2.48 15.74
N GLU A 111 5.00 -2.98 16.94
CA GLU A 111 5.35 -4.37 17.36
C GLU A 111 4.62 -5.46 16.56
N TYR A 112 3.60 -5.08 15.80
CA TYR A 112 2.75 -5.95 15.00
C TYR A 112 2.90 -5.69 13.50
N LEU A 113 3.90 -4.93 13.06
CA LEU A 113 4.11 -4.61 11.64
C LEU A 113 5.47 -5.13 11.17
N ASP A 114 5.58 -5.47 9.90
CA ASP A 114 6.89 -5.69 9.28
C ASP A 114 7.57 -4.36 8.94
N GLU A 115 8.89 -4.42 8.66
CA GLU A 115 9.70 -3.24 8.38
C GLU A 115 9.21 -2.46 7.15
N ALA A 116 8.72 -3.16 6.12
CA ALA A 116 8.21 -2.55 4.91
C ALA A 116 6.95 -1.71 5.21
N THR A 117 6.01 -2.28 5.96
CA THR A 117 4.78 -1.62 6.39
C THR A 117 5.08 -0.45 7.32
N ILE A 118 6.03 -0.61 8.25
CA ILE A 118 6.48 0.49 9.13
C ILE A 118 7.05 1.65 8.31
N LYS A 119 7.82 1.36 7.27
CA LYS A 119 8.46 2.37 6.43
C LYS A 119 7.48 3.07 5.51
N ASP A 120 6.78 2.31 4.68
CA ASP A 120 6.02 2.85 3.54
C ASP A 120 4.50 2.78 3.70
N GLY A 121 3.96 1.93 4.59
CA GLY A 121 2.51 1.81 4.81
C GLY A 121 1.88 2.99 5.57
N ALA A 122 0.55 3.10 5.58
CA ALA A 122 -0.23 4.13 6.28
C ALA A 122 -1.26 3.51 7.23
N MET A 123 -1.71 4.28 8.23
CA MET A 123 -2.87 3.91 9.05
C MET A 123 -4.15 4.00 8.20
N LEU A 124 -4.77 2.85 7.93
CA LEU A 124 -5.87 2.78 6.97
C LEU A 124 -7.23 2.84 7.66
N ALA A 125 -7.54 1.89 8.53
CA ALA A 125 -8.89 1.77 9.07
C ALA A 125 -8.92 1.42 10.56
N PHE A 126 -10.03 1.76 11.20
CA PHE A 126 -10.42 1.33 12.54
C PHE A 126 -11.94 1.19 12.55
N ARG A 127 -12.47 0.07 13.03
CA ARG A 127 -13.90 -0.21 13.04
C ARG A 127 -14.26 -1.03 14.27
N PHE A 128 -15.37 -0.72 14.92
CA PHE A 128 -15.91 -1.57 15.97
C PHE A 128 -16.56 -2.82 15.34
N THR A 129 -16.30 -3.96 15.95
CA THR A 129 -16.76 -5.26 15.45
C THR A 129 -17.83 -5.83 16.37
N GLU A 130 -17.48 -6.03 17.63
CA GLU A 130 -18.37 -6.70 18.59
C GLU A 130 -18.00 -6.38 20.04
N VAL A 131 -18.91 -6.77 20.93
CA VAL A 131 -18.60 -6.91 22.36
C VAL A 131 -18.33 -8.38 22.64
N LYS A 132 -17.12 -8.68 23.11
CA LYS A 132 -16.73 -10.04 23.51
C LYS A 132 -16.38 -10.06 25.00
N ASN A 133 -17.15 -10.81 25.77
CA ASN A 133 -17.12 -10.76 27.23
C ASN A 133 -17.36 -9.30 27.70
N ASP A 134 -16.50 -8.78 28.58
CA ASP A 134 -16.53 -7.40 29.05
C ASP A 134 -15.61 -6.46 28.24
N CYS A 135 -15.28 -6.81 26.99
CA CYS A 135 -14.38 -6.01 26.15
C CYS A 135 -15.06 -5.55 24.86
N LEU A 136 -14.67 -4.36 24.41
CA LEU A 136 -14.98 -3.85 23.08
C LEU A 136 -13.90 -4.35 22.11
N VAL A 137 -14.31 -4.96 21.01
CA VAL A 137 -13.40 -5.51 20.00
C VAL A 137 -13.52 -4.69 18.72
N PHE A 138 -12.38 -4.34 18.17
CA PHE A 138 -12.22 -3.56 16.96
C PHE A 138 -11.30 -4.28 15.99
N VAL A 139 -11.48 -4.01 14.71
CA VAL A 139 -10.50 -4.30 13.67
C VAL A 139 -9.81 -3.00 13.25
N ALA A 140 -8.51 -3.08 13.01
CA ALA A 140 -7.71 -2.02 12.46
C ALA A 140 -6.85 -2.55 11.31
N SER A 141 -6.39 -1.67 10.42
CA SER A 141 -5.49 -2.06 9.35
C SER A 141 -4.43 -0.99 9.07
N VAL A 142 -3.23 -1.48 8.76
CA VAL A 142 -2.09 -0.67 8.33
C VAL A 142 -1.52 -1.33 7.07
N GLY A 143 -1.27 -0.56 6.02
CA GLY A 143 -0.87 -1.13 4.74
C GLY A 143 -0.65 -0.09 3.66
N SER A 144 -0.73 -0.52 2.40
CA SER A 144 -0.63 0.38 1.25
C SER A 144 -1.66 1.50 1.34
N PRO A 145 -1.26 2.78 1.16
CA PRO A 145 -2.19 3.91 1.17
C PRO A 145 -3.02 4.03 -0.13
N ASP A 146 -2.72 3.24 -1.16
CA ASP A 146 -3.52 3.19 -2.38
C ASP A 146 -4.87 2.51 -2.11
N ALA A 147 -5.97 3.20 -2.40
CA ALA A 147 -7.33 2.71 -2.19
C ALA A 147 -7.69 1.50 -3.07
N MET A 148 -6.94 1.25 -4.14
CA MET A 148 -7.11 0.07 -5.00
C MET A 148 -6.27 -1.13 -4.55
N SER A 149 -5.36 -0.93 -3.60
CA SER A 149 -4.50 -1.99 -3.06
C SER A 149 -5.23 -2.80 -2.00
N ASP A 150 -5.04 -4.12 -2.04
CA ASP A 150 -5.46 -5.07 -0.99
C ASP A 150 -4.31 -5.43 -0.02
N ASP A 151 -3.11 -4.89 -0.23
CA ASP A 151 -1.98 -5.06 0.67
C ASP A 151 -2.16 -4.31 2.00
N TYR A 152 -2.54 -5.03 3.05
CA TYR A 152 -2.58 -4.53 4.42
C TYR A 152 -2.43 -5.64 5.46
N ILE A 153 -1.94 -5.25 6.64
CA ILE A 153 -1.88 -6.10 7.83
C ILE A 153 -3.15 -5.86 8.65
N PRO A 154 -4.04 -6.87 8.78
CA PRO A 154 -5.19 -6.78 9.66
C PRO A 154 -4.79 -6.99 11.12
N LEU A 155 -5.40 -6.19 11.99
CA LEU A 155 -5.12 -6.13 13.43
C LEU A 155 -6.43 -6.19 14.20
N ILE A 156 -6.43 -6.89 15.32
CA ILE A 156 -7.53 -6.86 16.30
C ILE A 156 -7.07 -6.02 17.48
N VAL A 157 -7.89 -5.04 17.84
CA VAL A 157 -7.70 -4.18 19.02
C VAL A 157 -8.83 -4.46 20.00
N THR A 158 -8.47 -4.79 21.23
CA THR A 158 -9.44 -5.06 22.31
C THR A 158 -9.26 -4.04 23.40
N ILE A 159 -10.36 -3.41 23.83
CA ILE A 159 -10.40 -2.47 24.95
C ILE A 159 -11.21 -3.08 26.09
N SER A 160 -10.58 -3.28 27.24
CA SER A 160 -11.24 -3.86 28.41
C SER A 160 -12.13 -2.85 29.14
N ARG A 161 -13.00 -3.32 30.03
CA ARG A 161 -13.77 -2.45 30.95
C ARG A 161 -12.91 -1.57 31.87
N MET A 162 -11.61 -1.85 31.97
CA MET A 162 -10.65 -1.04 32.72
C MET A 162 -9.87 -0.06 31.82
N GLY A 163 -10.15 -0.04 30.51
CA GLY A 163 -9.47 0.82 29.53
C GLY A 163 -8.13 0.28 29.04
N GLU A 164 -7.78 -0.96 29.39
CA GLU A 164 -6.56 -1.61 28.91
C GLU A 164 -6.71 -1.99 27.44
N ILE A 165 -5.64 -1.79 26.67
CA ILE A 165 -5.59 -2.10 25.25
C ILE A 165 -4.76 -3.35 25.04
N ASN A 166 -5.33 -4.33 24.34
CA ASN A 166 -4.61 -5.48 23.81
C ASN A 166 -4.68 -5.45 22.28
N ILE A 167 -3.56 -5.72 21.62
CA ILE A 167 -3.44 -5.71 20.17
C ILE A 167 -2.87 -7.07 19.75
N LYS A 168 -3.36 -7.59 18.62
CA LYS A 168 -2.76 -8.74 17.96
C LYS A 168 -2.94 -8.62 16.45
N ARG A 169 -2.08 -9.30 15.68
CA ARG A 169 -2.36 -9.56 14.26
C ARG A 169 -3.57 -10.45 14.12
N ASP A 170 -4.41 -10.14 13.14
CA ASP A 170 -5.50 -11.01 12.75
C ASP A 170 -4.98 -12.03 11.73
N ASN A 171 -4.50 -13.16 12.21
CA ASN A 171 -3.97 -14.23 11.37
C ASN A 171 -5.10 -15.13 10.85
N CYS A 172 -6.31 -14.62 10.62
CA CYS A 172 -7.32 -15.35 9.87
C CYS A 172 -6.82 -15.51 8.43
N ILE A 173 -5.97 -16.51 8.22
CA ILE A 173 -5.76 -17.16 6.94
C ILE A 173 -7.16 -17.57 6.52
N ASP A 174 -7.59 -17.18 5.32
CA ASP A 174 -8.83 -17.65 4.72
C ASP A 174 -8.83 -19.18 4.72
N GLU A 175 -9.34 -19.78 5.80
CA GLU A 175 -9.73 -21.19 5.82
C GLU A 175 -10.91 -21.28 4.86
N ILE A 176 -10.61 -21.59 3.59
CA ILE A 176 -11.60 -22.13 2.68
C ILE A 176 -12.09 -23.43 3.35
N PRO A 177 -13.33 -23.48 3.87
CA PRO A 177 -13.84 -24.72 4.42
C PRO A 177 -14.18 -25.60 3.22
N GLY A 178 -13.37 -26.62 2.95
CA GLY A 178 -13.70 -27.58 1.88
C GLY A 178 -12.55 -28.28 1.15
N ALA A 179 -11.30 -28.13 1.56
CA ALA A 179 -10.26 -29.06 1.11
C ALA A 179 -10.30 -30.33 1.98
N GLU A 180 -11.39 -31.08 1.93
CA GLU A 180 -11.43 -32.43 2.46
C GLU A 180 -10.55 -33.34 1.57
N GLU A 181 -9.56 -33.90 2.25
CA GLU A 181 -8.69 -35.00 1.87
C GLU A 181 -9.51 -36.17 1.29
N SER A 182 -9.52 -36.31 -0.05
CA SER A 182 -10.05 -37.53 -0.69
C SER A 182 -8.94 -38.57 -0.80
N ALA A 183 -8.68 -39.25 0.32
CA ALA A 183 -8.08 -40.57 0.31
C ALA A 183 -9.21 -41.61 0.40
N GLU A 184 -9.74 -42.04 -0.75
CA GLU A 184 -10.43 -43.32 -0.86
C GLU A 184 -9.64 -44.24 -1.78
N GLU A 185 -8.87 -45.13 -1.16
CA GLU A 185 -8.50 -46.42 -1.76
C GLU A 185 -9.77 -47.21 -2.07
N ARG A 186 -9.94 -47.62 -3.33
CA ARG A 186 -10.83 -48.74 -3.70
C ARG A 186 -10.14 -49.60 -4.76
N ASP A 187 -9.32 -50.52 -4.26
CA ASP A 187 -9.10 -51.81 -4.92
C ASP A 187 -10.36 -52.65 -4.73
N THR A 188 -11.03 -53.04 -5.82
CA THR A 188 -11.55 -54.41 -6.01
C THR A 188 -11.89 -54.62 -7.49
N ASP A 189 -11.12 -55.51 -8.11
CA ASP A 189 -11.58 -56.66 -8.89
C ASP A 189 -12.52 -56.42 -10.08
N TYR A 190 -11.94 -56.43 -11.29
CA TYR A 190 -12.68 -56.68 -12.53
C TYR A 190 -12.28 -58.07 -13.04
N ASP A 191 -13.19 -59.03 -12.82
CA ASP A 191 -13.22 -60.33 -13.49
C ASP A 191 -14.31 -60.34 -14.59
N GLU A 192 -13.93 -61.00 -15.68
CA GLU A 192 -14.49 -61.31 -17.01
C GLU A 192 -15.91 -60.89 -17.45
N SER A 193 -16.00 -60.34 -18.68
CA SER A 193 -16.65 -61.05 -19.80
C SER A 193 -16.45 -60.38 -21.18
N PHE A 194 -16.20 -61.25 -22.18
CA PHE A 194 -16.02 -61.08 -23.65
C PHE A 194 -14.59 -60.94 -24.21
#